data_AF-A0A7R9IZP9-F1
#
_entry.id   AF-A0A7R9IZP9-F1
#
_cell.length_a   1.000
_cell.length_b   1.000
_cell.length_c   1.000
_cell.angle_alpha   90.00
_cell.angle_beta   90.00
_cell.angle_gamma   90.00
#
_symmetry.space_group_name_H-M   'P 1'
#
loop_
_entity.id
_entity.type
_entity.pdbx_description
1 polymer ?
#
loop_
_entity_poly.entity_id
_entity_poly.type
_entity_poly.pdbx_seq_one_letter_code
_entity_poly.pdbx_strand_id
1 'polypeptide(L)'
;MRLPYIQKESYKLFRCLYESWCHDPVATVALCLLTQNYSHACDLIRTFGSLEVTVDFLTEIDKLVQLIESPIFTYLRLELLEVPHNQHLVQALYGLLMLLPQTEAFHTLRRRLDCVPSLHLHCARTTVAKTEVCNKHEKHINFDELLAHFLSVQERHHQTKQSSRAVTLLEKGVRNLDT
;
A
#
# COMPACT_ATOMS: atom_id res chain seq x y z
N MET A 1 -6.39 29.97 11.14
CA MET A 1 -4.95 30.12 11.39
C MET A 1 -4.44 28.85 12.09
N ARG A 2 -4.13 27.77 11.35
CA ARG A 2 -3.57 26.54 11.96
C ARG A 2 -2.08 26.79 12.21
N LEU A 3 -1.66 26.65 13.48
CA LEU A 3 -0.30 26.95 13.92
C LEU A 3 0.70 25.95 13.30
N PRO A 4 1.85 26.40 12.78
CA PRO A 4 2.87 25.54 12.14
C PRO A 4 3.45 24.46 13.08
N TYR A 5 3.28 24.61 14.40
CA TYR A 5 3.66 23.63 15.40
C TYR A 5 2.90 22.30 15.27
N ILE A 6 1.58 22.36 15.01
CA ILE A 6 0.74 21.16 14.89
C ILE A 6 1.20 20.30 13.70
N GLN A 7 1.59 20.94 12.60
CA GLN A 7 2.06 20.25 11.40
C GLN A 7 3.39 19.50 11.63
N LYS A 8 4.30 20.05 12.46
CA LYS A 8 5.56 19.37 12.83
C LYS A 8 5.31 18.14 13.69
N GLU A 9 4.41 18.21 14.67
CA GLU A 9 4.06 17.07 15.52
C GLU A 9 3.31 15.99 14.73
N SER A 10 2.40 16.38 13.83
CA SER A 10 1.75 15.43 12.91
C SER A 10 2.75 14.70 12.01
N TYR A 11 3.80 15.39 11.53
CA TYR A 11 4.86 14.76 10.74
C TYR A 11 5.66 13.74 11.55
N LYS A 12 6.09 14.09 12.77
CA LYS A 12 6.81 13.16 13.65
C LYS A 12 5.96 11.92 13.96
N LEU A 13 4.66 12.13 14.23
CA LEU A 13 3.73 11.05 14.48
C LEU A 13 3.58 10.15 13.25
N PHE A 14 3.40 10.73 12.06
CA PHE A 14 3.33 9.98 10.80
C PHE A 14 4.60 9.14 10.60
N ARG A 15 5.79 9.71 10.78
CA ARG A 15 7.06 9.00 10.63
C ARG A 15 7.19 7.83 11.62
N CYS A 16 6.87 8.06 12.89
CA CYS A 16 6.92 7.02 13.92
C CYS A 16 5.94 5.86 13.62
N LEU A 17 4.72 6.20 13.19
CA LEU A 17 3.74 5.21 12.76
C LEU A 17 4.24 4.46 11.52
N TYR A 18 4.75 5.17 10.52
CA TYR A 18 5.26 4.58 9.30
C TYR A 18 6.40 3.59 9.58
N GLU A 19 7.40 3.97 10.38
CA GLU A 19 8.51 3.10 10.76
C GLU A 19 8.05 1.84 11.49
N SER A 20 7.06 1.97 12.37
CA SER A 20 6.47 0.82 13.09
C SER A 20 5.61 -0.07 12.20
N TRP A 21 4.90 0.52 11.23
CA TRP A 21 3.98 -0.17 10.35
C TRP A 21 4.71 -0.83 9.16
N CYS A 22 5.95 -0.42 8.86
CA CYS A 22 6.81 -1.05 7.84
C CYS A 22 7.01 -2.55 8.02
N HIS A 23 6.74 -3.09 9.20
CA HIS A 23 6.80 -4.53 9.45
C HIS A 23 5.64 -5.31 8.79
N ASP A 24 4.55 -4.63 8.42
CA ASP A 24 3.49 -5.18 7.58
C ASP A 24 3.30 -4.29 6.32
N PRO A 25 3.58 -4.83 5.12
CA PRO A 25 3.43 -4.09 3.88
C PRO A 25 2.02 -3.54 3.69
N VAL A 26 0.99 -4.31 4.02
CA VAL A 26 -0.40 -3.91 3.76
C VAL A 26 -0.85 -2.82 4.72
N ALA A 27 -0.52 -2.91 6.01
CA ALA A 27 -0.72 -1.83 6.96
C ALA A 27 -0.05 -0.52 6.51
N THR A 28 1.19 -0.58 6.02
CA THR A 28 1.92 0.61 5.55
C THR A 28 1.17 1.30 4.40
N VAL A 29 0.62 0.53 3.46
CA VAL A 29 -0.26 1.06 2.40
C VAL A 29 -1.54 1.66 2.98
N ALA A 30 -2.18 0.99 3.94
CA ALA A 30 -3.38 1.50 4.62
C ALA A 30 -3.12 2.86 5.29
N LEU A 31 -1.97 3.04 5.93
CA LEU A 31 -1.54 4.32 6.51
C LEU A 31 -1.35 5.40 5.43
N CYS A 32 -0.75 5.06 4.29
CA CYS A 32 -0.57 6.01 3.18
C CYS A 32 -1.91 6.43 2.58
N LEU A 33 -2.84 5.49 2.42
CA LEU A 33 -4.21 5.78 2.01
C LEU A 33 -4.92 6.66 3.05
N LEU A 34 -4.76 6.36 4.35
CA LEU A 34 -5.36 7.10 5.45
C LEU A 34 -4.93 8.58 5.48
N THR A 35 -3.67 8.80 5.11
CA THR A 35 -3.01 10.11 5.14
C THR A 35 -2.99 10.82 3.79
N GLN A 36 -3.71 10.27 2.79
CA GLN A 36 -3.84 10.81 1.44
C GLN A 36 -2.53 10.92 0.66
N ASN A 37 -1.54 10.07 0.99
CA ASN A 37 -0.25 10.00 0.32
C ASN A 37 -0.30 8.98 -0.83
N TYR A 38 -1.15 9.22 -1.83
CA TYR A 38 -1.44 8.23 -2.88
C TYR A 38 -0.27 7.91 -3.80
N SER A 39 0.60 8.88 -4.07
CA SER A 39 1.82 8.64 -4.86
C SER A 39 2.70 7.59 -4.16
N HIS A 40 2.99 7.81 -2.88
CA HIS A 40 3.79 6.87 -2.08
C HIS A 40 3.10 5.50 -1.91
N ALA A 41 1.76 5.49 -1.77
CA ALA A 41 1.01 4.24 -1.77
C ALA A 41 1.21 3.44 -3.07
N CYS A 42 1.22 4.11 -4.24
CA CYS A 42 1.54 3.45 -5.51
C CYS A 42 2.95 2.87 -5.52
N ASP A 43 3.93 3.63 -5.04
CA ASP A 43 5.33 3.20 -5.01
C ASP A 43 5.47 1.94 -4.15
N LEU A 44 4.84 1.89 -2.98
CA LEU A 44 4.78 0.70 -2.13
C LEU A 44 4.11 -0.48 -2.82
N ILE A 45 2.94 -0.29 -3.43
CA ILE A 45 2.21 -1.36 -4.11
C ILE A 45 3.03 -1.94 -5.26
N ARG A 46 3.80 -1.14 -5.99
CA ARG A 46 4.70 -1.66 -7.05
C ARG A 46 5.75 -2.63 -6.50
N THR A 47 6.20 -2.44 -5.27
CA THR A 47 7.15 -3.36 -4.63
C THR A 47 6.51 -4.69 -4.23
N PHE A 48 5.19 -4.77 -4.09
CA PHE A 48 4.49 -6.00 -3.68
C PHE A 48 4.68 -7.13 -4.69
N GLY A 49 4.92 -6.82 -5.97
CA GLY A 49 5.24 -7.82 -6.99
C GLY A 49 6.56 -8.57 -6.75
N SER A 50 7.48 -7.99 -5.96
CA SER A 50 8.71 -8.65 -5.53
C SER A 50 8.59 -9.37 -4.18
N LEU A 51 7.48 -9.18 -3.46
CA LEU A 51 7.25 -9.83 -2.17
C LEU A 51 6.74 -11.26 -2.38
N GLU A 52 7.05 -12.11 -1.40
CA GLU A 52 6.52 -13.47 -1.37
C GLU A 52 5.00 -13.44 -1.13
N VAL A 53 4.23 -13.95 -2.10
CA VAL A 53 2.76 -14.03 -2.00
C VAL A 53 2.38 -15.20 -1.08
N THR A 54 2.05 -14.90 0.17
CA THR A 54 1.51 -15.87 1.14
C THR A 54 0.00 -15.69 1.32
N VAL A 55 -0.68 -16.72 1.85
CA VAL A 55 -2.11 -16.63 2.19
C VAL A 55 -2.37 -15.52 3.20
N ASP A 56 -1.49 -15.36 4.20
CA ASP A 56 -1.59 -14.30 5.19
C ASP A 56 -1.52 -12.92 4.53
N PHE A 57 -0.60 -12.73 3.59
CA PHE A 57 -0.47 -11.48 2.84
C PHE A 57 -1.73 -11.16 2.03
N LEU A 58 -2.28 -12.14 1.31
CA LEU A 58 -3.54 -11.97 0.57
C LEU A 58 -4.72 -11.67 1.51
N THR A 59 -4.74 -12.30 2.68
CA THR A 59 -5.77 -12.06 3.71
C THR A 59 -5.70 -10.62 4.24
N GLU A 60 -4.50 -10.07 4.41
CA GLU A 60 -4.35 -8.65 4.79
C GLU A 60 -4.82 -7.71 3.68
N ILE A 61 -4.56 -8.02 2.40
CA ILE A 61 -5.10 -7.22 1.28
C ILE A 61 -6.64 -7.28 1.27
N ASP A 62 -7.24 -8.47 1.48
CA ASP A 62 -8.70 -8.61 1.60
C ASP A 62 -9.27 -7.72 2.72
N LYS A 63 -8.61 -7.70 3.90
CA LYS A 63 -8.98 -6.82 5.02
C LYS A 63 -8.85 -5.35 4.65
N LEU A 64 -7.80 -4.96 3.93
CA LEU A 64 -7.62 -3.59 3.45
C LEU A 64 -8.76 -3.18 2.50
N VAL A 65 -9.19 -4.06 1.60
CA VAL A 65 -10.35 -3.78 0.72
C VAL A 65 -11.63 -3.59 1.54
N GLN A 66 -11.88 -4.44 2.53
CA GLN A 66 -13.03 -4.27 3.43
C GLN A 66 -12.95 -2.94 4.19
N LEU A 67 -11.74 -2.54 4.59
CA LEU A 67 -11.50 -1.28 5.26
C LEU A 67 -11.75 -0.07 4.33
N ILE A 68 -11.40 -0.15 3.05
CA ILE A 68 -11.70 0.89 2.03
C ILE A 68 -13.21 1.11 1.88
N GLU A 69 -14.01 0.05 1.99
CA GLU A 69 -15.48 0.14 1.95
C GLU A 69 -16.09 0.64 3.27
N SER A 70 -15.31 0.68 4.35
CA SER A 70 -15.78 1.16 5.65
C SER A 70 -16.02 2.68 5.67
N PRO A 71 -16.79 3.20 6.65
CA PRO A 71 -17.03 4.63 6.80
C PRO A 71 -15.76 5.47 6.99
N ILE A 72 -14.71 4.89 7.59
CA ILE A 72 -13.43 5.56 7.83
C ILE A 72 -12.82 6.07 6.51
N PHE A 73 -13.02 5.32 5.42
CA PHE A 73 -12.49 5.63 4.10
C PHE A 73 -13.54 6.19 3.13
N THR A 74 -14.65 6.73 3.65
CA THR A 74 -15.66 7.40 2.81
C THR A 74 -15.05 8.52 1.96
N TYR A 75 -14.09 9.27 2.51
CA TYR A 75 -13.42 10.35 1.78
C TYR A 75 -12.65 9.83 0.56
N LEU A 76 -11.98 8.67 0.61
CA LEU A 76 -11.31 8.07 -0.56
C LEU A 76 -12.29 7.83 -1.69
N ARG A 77 -13.46 7.27 -1.36
CA ARG A 77 -14.49 6.95 -2.36
C ARG A 77 -15.07 8.20 -3.00
N LEU A 78 -15.12 9.31 -2.28
CA LEU A 78 -15.48 10.61 -2.85
C LEU A 78 -14.35 11.17 -3.73
N GLU A 79 -13.10 11.07 -3.28
CA GLU A 79 -11.92 11.51 -4.03
C GLU A 79 -11.68 10.72 -5.33
N LEU A 80 -12.19 9.48 -5.43
CA LEU A 80 -12.22 8.70 -6.68
C LEU A 80 -13.04 9.38 -7.79
N LEU A 81 -13.98 10.27 -7.46
CA LEU A 81 -14.77 11.00 -8.44
C LEU A 81 -13.99 12.16 -9.08
N GLU A 82 -12.92 12.63 -8.43
CA GLU A 82 -12.14 13.81 -8.83
C GLU A 82 -11.07 13.50 -9.88
N VAL A 83 -11.39 12.71 -10.90
CA VAL A 83 -10.49 12.47 -12.04
C VAL A 83 -10.40 13.75 -12.89
N PRO A 84 -9.21 14.30 -13.19
CA PRO A 84 -7.88 13.67 -13.19
C PRO A 84 -6.98 13.95 -11.98
N HIS A 85 -7.45 14.65 -10.94
CA HIS A 85 -6.61 15.09 -9.82
C HIS A 85 -6.05 13.91 -9.01
N ASN A 86 -6.81 12.82 -8.86
CA ASN A 86 -6.43 11.69 -8.02
C ASN A 86 -6.04 10.42 -8.81
N GLN A 87 -5.24 10.57 -9.88
CA GLN A 87 -4.76 9.43 -10.70
C GLN A 87 -4.00 8.37 -9.89
N HIS A 88 -3.18 8.81 -8.92
CA HIS A 88 -2.43 7.90 -8.05
C HIS A 88 -3.36 7.05 -7.18
N LEU A 89 -4.48 7.59 -6.68
CA LEU A 89 -5.44 6.80 -5.91
C LEU A 89 -6.03 5.69 -6.78
N VAL A 90 -6.45 6.03 -8.00
CA VAL A 90 -6.97 5.03 -8.95
C VAL A 90 -5.92 3.97 -9.25
N GLN A 91 -4.69 4.38 -9.57
CA GLN A 91 -3.59 3.46 -9.84
C GLN A 91 -3.29 2.53 -8.66
N ALA A 92 -3.29 3.05 -7.43
CA ALA A 92 -3.10 2.25 -6.22
C ALA A 92 -4.21 1.20 -6.07
N LEU A 93 -5.48 1.58 -6.24
CA LEU A 93 -6.61 0.65 -6.12
C LEU A 93 -6.60 -0.42 -7.20
N TYR A 94 -6.27 -0.09 -8.45
CA TYR A 94 -6.06 -1.12 -9.48
C TYR A 94 -4.86 -2.01 -9.19
N GLY A 95 -3.77 -1.44 -8.65
CA GLY A 95 -2.62 -2.22 -8.21
C GLY A 95 -3.01 -3.26 -7.16
N LEU A 96 -3.77 -2.86 -6.13
CA LEU A 96 -4.32 -3.80 -5.15
C LEU A 96 -5.25 -4.83 -5.79
N LEU A 97 -6.13 -4.40 -6.71
CA LEU A 97 -7.04 -5.30 -7.43
C LEU A 97 -6.27 -6.38 -8.21
N MET A 98 -5.15 -6.05 -8.82
CA MET A 98 -4.32 -6.99 -9.60
C MET A 98 -3.51 -7.97 -8.74
N LEU A 99 -3.38 -7.72 -7.43
CA LEU A 99 -2.73 -8.63 -6.49
C LEU A 99 -3.70 -9.66 -5.89
N LEU A 100 -5.01 -9.39 -5.95
CA LEU A 100 -6.01 -10.25 -5.36
C LEU A 100 -6.33 -11.46 -6.25
N PRO A 101 -6.47 -12.67 -5.68
CA PRO A 101 -7.22 -13.74 -6.34
C PRO A 101 -8.68 -13.30 -6.58
N GLN A 102 -9.45 -14.03 -7.38
CA GLN A 102 -10.87 -13.73 -7.68
C GLN A 102 -11.80 -13.99 -6.46
N THR A 103 -11.51 -13.35 -5.33
CA THR A 103 -12.26 -13.41 -4.07
C THR A 103 -13.38 -12.37 -4.04
N GLU A 104 -14.20 -12.40 -2.98
CA GLU A 104 -15.22 -11.37 -2.75
C GLU A 104 -14.61 -9.96 -2.59
N ALA A 105 -13.40 -9.85 -2.05
CA ALA A 105 -12.67 -8.58 -1.98
C ALA A 105 -12.36 -8.05 -3.39
N PHE A 106 -11.86 -8.90 -4.29
CA PHE A 106 -11.65 -8.53 -5.70
C PHE A 106 -12.94 -8.01 -6.34
N HIS A 107 -14.04 -8.75 -6.20
CA HIS A 107 -15.32 -8.34 -6.77
C HIS A 107 -15.84 -7.03 -6.16
N THR A 108 -15.66 -6.83 -4.86
CA THR A 108 -16.06 -5.61 -4.15
C THR A 108 -15.31 -4.40 -4.66
N LEU A 109 -13.98 -4.48 -4.71
CA LEU A 109 -13.14 -3.39 -5.20
C LEU A 109 -13.39 -3.12 -6.69
N ARG A 110 -13.54 -4.16 -7.51
CA ARG A 110 -13.88 -4.02 -8.92
C ARG A 110 -15.20 -3.28 -9.12
N ARG A 111 -16.28 -3.69 -8.43
CA ARG A 111 -17.58 -3.01 -8.52
C ARG A 111 -17.46 -1.53 -8.13
N ARG A 112 -16.68 -1.21 -7.09
CA ARG A 112 -16.44 0.17 -6.67
C ARG A 112 -15.78 1.01 -7.77
N LEU A 113 -14.76 0.44 -8.42
CA LEU A 113 -14.05 1.09 -9.51
C LEU A 113 -14.92 1.22 -10.77
N ASP A 114 -15.74 0.22 -11.07
CA ASP A 114 -16.69 0.24 -12.20
C ASP A 114 -17.75 1.35 -12.06
N CYS A 115 -18.09 1.73 -10.82
CA CYS A 115 -19.00 2.85 -10.55
C CYS A 115 -18.39 4.23 -10.87
N VAL A 116 -17.09 4.35 -11.14
CA VAL A 116 -16.42 5.61 -11.44
C VAL A 116 -16.52 5.92 -12.95
N PRO A 117 -17.41 6.83 -13.40
CA PRO A 117 -17.72 6.99 -14.82
C PRO A 117 -16.54 7.55 -15.63
N SER A 118 -15.72 8.38 -14.99
CA SER A 118 -14.65 9.18 -15.63
C SER A 118 -13.41 8.39 -16.00
N LEU A 119 -13.26 7.17 -15.47
CA LEU A 119 -12.04 6.38 -15.65
C LEU A 119 -11.89 5.81 -17.06
N HIS A 120 -13.00 5.34 -17.64
CA HIS A 120 -13.04 4.79 -19.00
C HIS A 120 -12.64 5.84 -20.07
N LEU A 121 -12.77 7.13 -19.77
CA LEU A 121 -12.52 8.22 -20.71
C LEU A 121 -11.05 8.71 -20.71
N HIS A 122 -10.30 8.49 -19.61
CA HIS A 122 -8.96 9.05 -19.44
C HIS A 122 -7.80 8.10 -19.77
N CYS A 123 -7.99 6.78 -19.70
CA CYS A 123 -6.98 5.83 -20.18
C CYS A 123 -6.64 6.01 -21.67
N ALA A 124 -7.53 6.63 -22.46
CA ALA A 124 -7.31 6.91 -23.88
C ALA A 124 -6.45 8.16 -24.16
N ARG A 125 -6.13 9.00 -23.17
CA ARG A 125 -5.48 10.31 -23.40
C ARG A 125 -4.07 10.47 -22.81
N THR A 126 -3.50 9.47 -22.16
CA THR A 126 -2.19 9.63 -21.50
C THR A 126 -1.01 9.41 -22.46
N THR A 127 -0.90 10.26 -23.48
CA THR A 127 0.42 10.68 -23.96
C THR A 127 0.71 12.04 -23.33
N VAL A 128 1.65 12.04 -22.39
CA VAL A 128 2.42 13.22 -21.96
C VAL A 128 1.61 14.38 -21.34
N ALA A 129 1.28 14.29 -20.06
CA ALA A 129 1.09 15.48 -19.23
C ALA A 129 1.54 15.16 -17.80
N LYS A 130 2.80 15.47 -17.51
CA LYS A 130 3.30 15.63 -16.13
C LYS A 130 2.57 16.83 -15.54
N THR A 131 1.46 16.59 -14.85
CA THR A 131 0.85 17.62 -14.00
C THR A 131 1.20 17.30 -12.57
N GLU A 132 2.39 17.74 -12.17
CA GLU A 132 2.80 17.84 -10.77
C GLU A 132 1.84 18.82 -10.06
N VAL A 133 0.83 18.29 -9.37
CA VAL A 133 0.19 19.01 -8.27
C VAL A 133 0.62 18.29 -6.99
N CYS A 134 1.86 18.57 -6.62
CA CYS A 134 2.44 18.30 -5.32
C CYS A 134 1.47 18.78 -4.22
N ASN A 135 0.96 17.84 -3.44
CA ASN A 135 0.19 18.16 -2.25
C ASN A 135 1.07 19.05 -1.37
N LYS A 136 0.56 20.19 -0.87
CA LYS A 136 1.31 21.17 -0.05
C LYS A 136 1.93 20.58 1.23
N HIS A 137 1.69 19.30 1.53
CA HIS A 137 2.31 18.51 2.59
C HIS A 137 3.69 17.91 2.24
N GLU A 138 4.04 17.80 0.96
CA GLU A 138 5.24 17.09 0.47
C GLU A 138 6.57 17.79 0.85
N LYS A 139 6.57 19.08 1.17
CA LYS A 139 7.84 19.80 1.43
C LYS A 139 8.57 19.38 2.72
N HIS A 140 7.97 18.54 3.58
CA HIS A 140 8.56 18.14 4.85
C HIS A 140 8.82 16.64 5.01
N ILE A 141 8.23 15.78 4.19
CA ILE A 141 8.34 14.32 4.32
C ILE A 141 9.22 13.79 3.19
N ASN A 142 10.36 13.20 3.55
CA ASN A 142 11.22 12.53 2.57
C ASN A 142 10.69 11.12 2.30
N PHE A 143 9.79 10.98 1.32
CA PHE A 143 9.19 9.71 0.95
C PHE A 143 10.21 8.70 0.38
N ASP A 144 11.27 9.17 -0.27
CA ASP A 144 12.33 8.31 -0.79
C ASP A 144 13.08 7.60 0.36
N GLU A 145 13.39 8.35 1.43
CA GLU A 145 14.00 7.79 2.64
C GLU A 145 13.08 6.78 3.33
N LEU A 146 11.78 7.07 3.40
CA LEU A 146 10.78 6.17 3.97
C LEU A 146 10.63 4.88 3.14
N LEU A 147 10.65 5.00 1.79
CA LEU A 147 10.62 3.86 0.90
C LEU A 147 11.87 2.98 1.07
N ALA A 148 13.05 3.60 1.16
CA ALA A 148 14.30 2.89 1.41
C ALA A 148 14.27 2.15 2.76
N HIS A 149 13.76 2.80 3.82
CA HIS A 149 13.56 2.16 5.11
C HIS A 149 12.61 0.97 5.01
N PHE A 150 11.45 1.15 4.38
CA PHE A 150 10.47 0.09 4.13
C PHE A 150 11.09 -1.12 3.44
N LEU A 151 11.80 -0.91 2.33
CA LEU A 151 12.49 -1.98 1.59
C LEU A 151 13.51 -2.71 2.47
N SER A 152 14.28 -1.99 3.28
CA SER A 152 15.25 -2.60 4.20
C SER A 152 14.60 -3.50 5.26
N VAL A 153 13.40 -3.13 5.74
CA VAL A 153 12.63 -3.91 6.71
C VAL A 153 12.04 -5.15 6.06
N GLN A 154 11.48 -5.01 4.85
CA GLN A 154 10.94 -6.15 4.09
C GLN A 154 12.02 -7.18 3.75
N GLU A 155 13.22 -6.72 3.35
CA GLU A 155 14.36 -7.59 3.07
C GLU A 155 14.80 -8.37 4.32
N ARG A 156 14.85 -7.71 5.48
CA ARG A 156 15.19 -8.38 6.75
C ARG A 156 14.18 -9.46 7.13
N HIS A 157 12.89 -9.19 6.92
CA HIS A 157 11.82 -10.18 7.13
C HIS A 157 11.95 -11.35 6.16
N HIS A 158 12.28 -11.08 4.90
CA HIS A 158 12.50 -12.10 3.89
C HIS A 158 13.66 -13.02 4.27
N GLN A 159 14.83 -12.46 4.62
CA GLN A 159 16.01 -13.20 5.07
C GLN A 159 15.73 -14.04 6.32
N THR A 160 14.99 -13.49 7.28
CA THR A 160 14.62 -14.19 8.52
C THR A 160 13.72 -15.39 8.20
N LYS A 161 12.69 -15.22 7.37
CA LYS A 161 11.81 -16.32 6.94
C LYS A 161 12.58 -17.40 6.18
N GLN A 162 13.47 -17.03 5.27
CA GLN A 162 14.32 -17.99 4.54
C GLN A 162 15.19 -18.81 5.50
N SER A 163 15.87 -18.14 6.43
CA SER A 163 16.73 -18.78 7.43
C SER A 163 15.93 -19.74 8.32
N SER A 164 14.76 -19.31 8.82
CA SER A 164 13.89 -20.17 9.64
C SER A 164 13.38 -21.40 8.88
N ARG A 165 13.05 -21.26 7.59
CA ARG A 165 12.66 -22.39 6.74
C ARG A 165 13.80 -23.38 6.55
N ALA A 166 15.01 -22.90 6.30
CA ALA A 166 16.20 -23.74 6.15
C ALA A 166 16.50 -24.54 7.43
N VAL A 167 16.46 -23.90 8.60
CA VAL A 167 16.65 -24.57 9.90
C VAL A 167 15.59 -25.65 10.13
N THR A 168 14.32 -25.34 9.86
CA THR A 168 13.22 -26.30 10.03
C THR A 168 13.38 -27.53 9.13
N LEU A 169 13.89 -27.37 7.91
CA LEU A 169 14.15 -28.48 6.98
C LEU A 169 15.30 -29.37 7.47
N LEU A 170 16.39 -28.77 7.99
CA LEU A 170 17.51 -29.52 8.56
C LEU A 170 17.08 -30.34 9.78
N GLU A 171 16.30 -29.76 10.70
CA GLU A 171 15.77 -30.46 11.87
C GLU A 171 14.83 -31.62 11.50
N LYS A 172 14.08 -31.50 10.41
CA LYS A 172 13.23 -32.59 9.90
C LYS A 172 14.07 -33.68 9.22
N GLY A 173 15.13 -33.31 8.52
CA GLY A 173 16.08 -34.24 7.90
C GLY A 173 16.83 -35.10 8.92
N VAL A 174 17.29 -34.48 10.02
CA VAL A 174 17.95 -35.20 11.13
C VAL A 174 17.00 -36.22 11.78
N ARG A 175 15.75 -35.82 12.07
CA ARG A 175 14.75 -36.73 12.66
C ARG A 175 14.43 -37.95 11.79
N ASN A 176 14.52 -37.83 10.47
CA ASN A 176 14.26 -38.94 9.54
C ASN A 176 15.46 -39.90 9.38
N LEU A 177 16.65 -39.54 9.86
CA LEU A 177 17.84 -40.41 9.87
C LEU A 177 17.96 -41.22 11.17
N ASP A 178 17.29 -40.77 12.24
CA ASP A 178 17.31 -41.40 13.56
C ASP A 178 16.17 -42.45 13.76
N THR A 179 15.47 -42.86 12.67
CA THR A 179 14.41 -43.90 12.68
C THR A 179 14.72 -45.01 11.69
#